data_AF-A0A831TY06-F1
#
_entry.id   AF-A0A831TY06-F1
#
_cell.length_a   1.000
_cell.length_b   1.000
_cell.length_c   1.000
_cell.angle_alpha   90.00
_cell.angle_beta   90.00
_cell.angle_gamma   90.00
#
_symmetry.space_group_name_H-M   'P 1'
#
loop_
_entity.id
_entity.type
_entity.pdbx_description
1 polymer ?
#
loop_
_entity_poly.entity_id
_entity_poly.type
_entity_poly.pdbx_seq_one_letter_code
_entity_poly.pdbx_strand_id
1 'polypeptide(L)'
;MATDTLHNRILSYFEDEIDSARRQLEAGRFESFREQVVVGRRIAAALELLAPYAQGDCRAQKLVNSGETLIRELLSVREVIRRRSGTPHKRQLILISQVMPAESYLH
;
A
#
# COMPACT_ATOMS: atom_id res chain seq x y z
N MET A 1 28.31 14.54 4.71
CA MET A 1 28.93 13.94 3.51
C MET A 1 28.59 12.46 3.34
N ALA A 2 28.92 11.54 4.26
CA ALA A 2 28.50 10.12 4.12
C ALA A 2 27.01 9.87 4.47
N THR A 3 26.51 10.56 5.50
CA THR A 3 25.09 10.52 5.92
C THR A 3 24.15 11.01 4.83
N ASP A 4 24.51 12.08 4.11
CA ASP A 4 23.70 12.61 3.00
C ASP A 4 23.59 11.62 1.85
N THR A 5 24.63 10.83 1.59
CA THR A 5 24.59 9.79 0.54
C THR A 5 23.76 8.57 0.93
N LEU A 6 23.79 8.15 2.20
CA LEU A 6 22.98 7.03 2.68
C LEU A 6 21.50 7.43 2.77
N HIS A 7 21.21 8.60 3.32
CA HIS A 7 19.87 9.16 3.41
C HIS A 7 19.21 9.26 2.03
N ASN A 8 19.94 9.82 1.04
CA ASN A 8 19.44 9.90 -0.33
C ASN A 8 19.21 8.53 -0.98
N ARG A 9 20.05 7.52 -0.68
CA ARG A 9 19.83 6.15 -1.17
C ARG A 9 18.59 5.51 -0.56
N ILE A 10 18.37 5.70 0.75
CA ILE A 10 17.19 5.20 1.45
C ILE A 10 15.92 5.82 0.86
N LEU A 11 15.91 7.15 0.68
CA LEU A 11 14.76 7.82 0.06
C LEU A 11 14.51 7.33 -1.36
N SER A 12 15.56 7.21 -2.18
CA SER A 12 15.39 6.74 -3.57
C SER A 12 14.88 5.30 -3.63
N TYR A 13 15.34 4.42 -2.74
CA TYR A 13 14.80 3.07 -2.62
C TYR A 13 13.31 3.07 -2.31
N PHE A 14 12.86 3.89 -1.36
CA PHE A 14 11.44 3.97 -1.02
C PHE A 14 10.60 4.61 -2.14
N GLU A 15 11.14 5.55 -2.91
CA GLU A 15 10.47 6.09 -4.11
C GLU A 15 10.25 4.99 -5.14
N ASP A 16 11.30 4.21 -5.44
CA ASP A 16 11.23 3.11 -6.41
C ASP A 16 10.21 2.04 -5.99
N GLU A 17 10.18 1.68 -4.70
CA GLU A 17 9.22 0.72 -4.15
C GLU A 17 7.76 1.21 -4.22
N ILE A 18 7.51 2.48 -3.86
CA ILE A 18 6.16 3.07 -3.94
C ILE A 18 5.72 3.16 -5.41
N ASP A 19 6.60 3.60 -6.30
CA ASP A 19 6.29 3.71 -7.73
C ASP A 19 6.10 2.35 -8.40
N SER A 20 6.84 1.33 -7.97
CA SER A 20 6.65 -0.05 -8.40
C SER A 20 5.28 -0.58 -7.98
N ALA A 21 4.90 -0.39 -6.72
CA ALA A 21 3.61 -0.82 -6.20
C ALA A 21 2.43 -0.07 -6.86
N ARG A 22 2.57 1.23 -7.13
CA ARG A 22 1.60 2.03 -7.90
C ARG A 22 1.43 1.49 -9.32
N ARG A 23 2.54 1.22 -10.03
CA ARG A 23 2.51 0.63 -11.37
C ARG A 23 1.86 -0.76 -11.38
N GLN A 24 2.09 -1.58 -10.37
CA GLN A 24 1.42 -2.88 -10.22
C GLN A 24 -0.08 -2.72 -9.99
N LEU A 25 -0.48 -1.72 -9.19
CA LEU A 25 -1.89 -1.41 -8.97
C LEU A 25 -2.57 -0.99 -10.28
N GLU A 26 -2.03 0.02 -10.96
CA GLU A 26 -2.58 0.54 -12.22
C GLU A 26 -2.63 -0.51 -13.32
N ALA A 27 -1.60 -1.36 -13.42
CA ALA A 27 -1.53 -2.43 -14.41
C ALA A 27 -2.39 -3.65 -14.07
N GLY A 28 -3.11 -3.63 -12.94
CA GLY A 28 -4.00 -4.74 -12.60
C GLY A 28 -3.30 -6.00 -12.10
N ARG A 29 -2.00 -5.95 -11.78
CA ARG A 29 -1.14 -7.14 -11.63
C ARG A 29 -1.22 -7.83 -10.27
N PHE A 30 -2.01 -7.32 -9.34
CA PHE A 30 -2.30 -8.03 -8.11
C PHE A 30 -3.26 -9.20 -8.37
N GLU A 31 -2.82 -10.41 -8.06
CA GLU A 31 -3.54 -11.66 -8.29
C GLU A 31 -4.79 -11.76 -7.41
N SER A 32 -4.76 -11.11 -6.24
CA SER A 32 -5.88 -11.11 -5.30
C SER A 32 -5.94 -9.84 -4.43
N PHE A 33 -7.12 -9.59 -3.86
CA PHE A 33 -7.28 -8.54 -2.85
C PHE A 33 -6.40 -8.78 -1.61
N ARG A 34 -6.18 -10.05 -1.24
CA ARG A 34 -5.27 -10.41 -0.15
C ARG A 34 -3.85 -9.88 -0.40
N GLU A 35 -3.37 -10.02 -1.63
CA GLU A 35 -2.05 -9.51 -2.02
C GLU A 35 -1.99 -7.97 -1.93
N GLN A 36 -3.02 -7.28 -2.40
CA GLN A 36 -3.14 -5.81 -2.27
C GLN A 36 -3.08 -5.36 -0.81
N VAL A 37 -3.78 -6.07 0.08
CA VAL A 37 -3.76 -5.78 1.52
C VAL A 37 -2.38 -6.03 2.13
N VAL A 38 -1.69 -7.11 1.74
CA VAL A 38 -0.32 -7.40 2.21
C VAL A 38 0.65 -6.31 1.76
N VAL A 39 0.57 -5.88 0.50
CA VAL A 39 1.40 -4.79 -0.03
C VAL A 39 1.08 -3.47 0.65
N GLY A 40 -0.20 -3.14 0.85
CA GLY A 40 -0.62 -1.96 1.60
C GLY A 40 -0.06 -1.93 3.03
N ARG A 41 -0.05 -3.08 3.73
CA ARG A 41 0.56 -3.20 5.07
C ARG A 41 2.07 -3.01 5.05
N ARG A 42 2.76 -3.54 4.04
CA ARG A 42 4.22 -3.34 3.88
C ARG A 42 4.57 -1.88 3.63
N ILE A 43 3.80 -1.20 2.79
CA ILE A 43 3.96 0.24 2.54
C ILE A 43 3.69 1.00 3.85
N ALA A 44 2.64 0.67 4.59
CA ALA A 44 2.36 1.32 5.88
C ALA A 44 3.54 1.20 6.87
N ALA A 45 4.10 0.00 7.03
CA ALA A 45 5.27 -0.22 7.87
C ALA A 45 6.51 0.55 7.38
N ALA A 46 6.71 0.64 6.06
CA ALA A 46 7.77 1.45 5.48
C ALA A 46 7.61 2.96 5.78
N LEU A 47 6.37 3.47 5.73
CA LEU A 47 6.08 4.87 6.06
C LEU A 47 6.30 5.18 7.53
N GLU A 48 5.99 4.26 8.44
CA GLU A 48 6.27 4.41 9.87
C GLU A 48 7.78 4.59 10.12
N LEU A 49 8.63 3.87 9.38
CA LEU A 49 10.09 4.02 9.46
C LEU A 49 10.57 5.37 8.91
N LEU A 50 9.83 5.96 7.96
CA LEU A 50 10.15 7.24 7.33
C LEU A 50 9.57 8.45 8.07
N ALA A 51 8.52 8.27 8.86
CA ALA A 51 7.79 9.33 9.55
C ALA A 51 8.69 10.28 10.38
N PRO A 52 9.72 9.82 11.10
CA PRO A 52 10.63 10.71 11.84
C PRO A 52 11.40 11.68 10.93
N TYR A 53 11.68 11.29 9.69
CA TYR A 53 12.46 12.08 8.73
C TYR A 53 11.58 13.06 7.95
N ALA A 54 10.27 12.82 7.89
CA ALA A 54 9.32 13.66 7.16
C ALA A 54 9.15 15.08 7.76
N GLN A 55 9.50 15.29 9.04
CA GLN A 55 9.42 16.61 9.67
C GLN A 55 10.51 17.59 9.20
N GLY A 56 11.67 17.07 8.78
CA GLY A 56 12.83 17.88 8.38
C GLY A 56 13.15 17.83 6.89
N ASP A 57 12.56 16.90 6.13
CA ASP A 57 12.87 16.68 4.72
C ASP A 57 11.60 16.67 3.87
N CYS A 58 11.50 17.65 2.95
CA CYS A 58 10.37 17.79 2.03
C CYS A 58 10.20 16.58 1.10
N ARG A 59 11.30 15.90 0.73
CA ARG A 59 11.26 14.69 -0.10
C ARG A 59 10.66 13.53 0.69
N ALA A 60 11.11 13.32 1.93
CA ALA A 60 10.52 12.32 2.82
C ALA A 60 9.03 12.59 3.09
N GLN A 61 8.65 13.86 3.27
CA GLN A 61 7.25 14.24 3.45
C GLN A 61 6.38 13.92 2.22
N LYS A 62 6.86 14.26 1.02
CA LYS A 62 6.17 13.90 -0.24
C LYS A 62 6.00 12.39 -0.36
N LEU A 63 7.02 11.64 0.04
CA LEU A 63 7.03 10.18 -0.03
C LEU A 63 6.00 9.55 0.91
N VAL A 64 5.91 10.06 2.14
CA VAL A 64 4.85 9.67 3.09
C VAL A 64 3.47 9.97 2.52
N ASN A 65 3.23 11.17 1.99
CA ASN A 65 1.93 11.54 1.41
C ASN A 65 1.55 10.67 0.20
N SER A 66 2.52 10.38 -0.67
CA SER A 66 2.35 9.52 -1.84
C SER A 66 2.05 8.07 -1.43
N GLY A 67 2.76 7.56 -0.42
CA GLY A 67 2.54 6.22 0.13
C GLY A 67 1.18 6.09 0.82
N GLU A 68 0.76 7.07 1.62
CA GLU A 68 -0.57 7.07 2.24
C GLU A 68 -1.69 7.07 1.19
N THR A 69 -1.51 7.85 0.12
CA THR A 69 -2.45 7.88 -1.01
C THR A 69 -2.51 6.51 -1.67
N LEU A 70 -1.36 5.88 -1.93
CA LEU A 70 -1.30 4.54 -2.52
C LEU A 70 -1.94 3.48 -1.61
N ILE A 71 -1.76 3.55 -0.29
CA ILE A 71 -2.44 2.65 0.66
C ILE A 71 -3.95 2.79 0.54
N ARG A 72 -4.47 4.03 0.46
CA ARG A 72 -5.91 4.27 0.27
C ARG A 72 -6.40 3.71 -1.07
N GLU A 73 -5.61 3.83 -2.12
CA GLU A 73 -5.92 3.27 -3.45
C GLU A 73 -5.92 1.73 -3.44
N LEU A 74 -4.91 1.10 -2.83
CA LEU A 74 -4.78 -0.36 -2.68
C LEU A 74 -5.92 -0.97 -1.88
N LEU A 75 -6.36 -0.27 -0.83
CA LEU A 75 -7.45 -0.70 0.06
C LEU A 75 -8.82 -0.20 -0.42
N SER A 76 -8.86 0.57 -1.52
CA SER A 76 -10.12 1.12 -2.03
C SER A 76 -10.99 0.03 -2.62
N VAL A 77 -12.19 -0.11 -2.06
CA VAL A 77 -13.27 -0.96 -2.55
C VAL A 77 -13.64 -0.60 -4.00
N ARG A 78 -13.36 0.63 -4.44
CA ARG A 78 -13.68 1.09 -5.79
C ARG A 78 -12.95 0.29 -6.85
N GLU A 79 -11.68 -0.07 -6.64
CA GLU A 79 -10.94 -0.93 -7.59
C GLU A 79 -11.36 -2.40 -7.49
N VAL A 80 -11.70 -2.86 -6.29
CA VAL A 80 -12.29 -4.19 -6.10
C VAL A 80 -13.61 -4.32 -6.85
N ILE A 81 -14.45 -3.28 -6.86
CA ILE A 81 -15.72 -3.22 -7.59
C ILE A 81 -15.47 -3.04 -9.09
N ARG A 82 -14.53 -2.17 -9.49
CA ARG A 82 -14.23 -1.88 -10.90
C ARG A 82 -13.65 -3.09 -11.63
N ARG A 83 -12.91 -3.95 -10.94
CA ARG A 83 -12.42 -5.24 -11.47
C ARG A 83 -13.46 -6.37 -11.44
N ARG A 84 -14.72 -6.12 -11.04
CA ARG A 84 -15.78 -7.16 -10.96
C ARG A 84 -16.33 -7.56 -12.34
N SER A 85 -15.55 -8.39 -13.03
CA SER A 85 -16.07 -9.56 -13.76
C SER A 85 -16.15 -10.81 -12.84
N GLY A 86 -16.11 -10.62 -11.51
CA GLY A 86 -16.14 -11.70 -10.51
C GLY A 86 -17.55 -12.11 -10.07
N THR A 87 -17.74 -13.43 -9.90
CA THR A 87 -18.96 -14.12 -9.47
C THR A 87 -19.49 -13.67 -8.10
N PRO A 88 -20.80 -13.83 -7.82
CA PRO A 88 -21.45 -13.32 -6.59
C PRO A 88 -20.79 -13.77 -5.28
N HIS A 89 -20.21 -14.98 -5.25
CA HIS A 89 -19.60 -15.55 -4.06
C HIS A 89 -18.34 -14.79 -3.59
N LYS A 90 -17.51 -14.33 -4.53
CA LYS A 90 -16.35 -13.47 -4.21
C LYS A 90 -16.78 -12.10 -3.66
N ARG A 91 -17.97 -11.61 -4.06
CA ARG A 91 -18.51 -10.34 -3.55
C ARG A 91 -18.93 -10.47 -2.08
N GLN A 92 -19.50 -11.61 -1.69
CA GLN A 92 -19.87 -11.90 -0.30
C GLN A 92 -18.64 -12.00 0.60
N LEU A 93 -17.59 -12.72 0.20
CA LEU A 93 -16.38 -12.88 1.03
C LEU A 93 -15.70 -11.54 1.36
N ILE A 94 -15.72 -10.60 0.41
CA ILE A 94 -15.14 -9.26 0.61
C ILE A 94 -15.99 -8.42 1.56
N LEU A 95 -17.32 -8.50 1.47
CA LEU A 95 -18.21 -7.84 2.44
C LEU A 95 -18.04 -8.43 3.85
N ILE A 96 -17.89 -9.75 3.95
CA ILE A 96 -17.65 -10.44 5.23
C ILE A 96 -16.30 -9.98 5.84
N SER A 97 -15.27 -9.71 5.02
CA SER A 97 -13.97 -9.15 5.48
C SER A 97 -14.02 -7.74 6.05
N GLN A 98 -15.12 -7.01 5.85
CA GLN A 98 -15.33 -5.68 6.39
C GLN A 98 -16.15 -5.67 7.69
N VAL A 99 -16.85 -6.76 8.01
CA VAL A 99 -17.74 -6.86 9.19
C VAL A 99 -17.13 -7.75 10.27
N MET A 100 -16.30 -8.72 9.88
CA MET A 100 -15.63 -9.61 10.82
C MET A 100 -14.27 -9.01 11.26
N PRO A 101 -14.00 -8.92 12.57
CA PRO A 101 -12.66 -8.60 13.05
C PRO A 101 -11.65 -9.66 12.61
N ALA A 102 -10.40 -9.25 12.40
CA ALA A 102 -9.35 -10.06 11.77
C ALA A 102 -9.06 -11.41 12.47
N GLU A 103 -9.46 -11.55 13.74
CA GLU A 103 -9.31 -12.77 14.54
C GLU A 103 -10.21 -13.92 14.06
N SER A 104 -11.34 -13.61 13.40
CA SER A 104 -12.33 -14.61 12.97
C SER A 104 -11.92 -15.41 11.73
N TYR A 105 -10.77 -15.10 11.10
CA TYR A 105 -10.30 -15.75 9.87
C TYR A 105 -9.23 -16.83 10.10
N LEU A 106 -8.88 -17.10 11.36
CA LEU A 106 -7.80 -18.02 11.77
C LEU A 106 -8.28 -19.38 12.29
N HIS A 107 -9.56 -19.73 12.13
CA HIS A 107 -10.10 -21.06 12.44
C HIS A 107 -10.64 -21.77 11.19
#